data_AF-A0AAX2GXA4-F1
#
_entry.id   AF-A0AAX2GXA4-F1
#
_cell.length_a   1.000
_cell.length_b   1.000
_cell.length_c   1.000
_cell.angle_alpha   90.00
_cell.angle_beta   90.00
_cell.angle_gamma   90.00
#
_symmetry.space_group_name_H-M   'P 1'
#
loop_
_entity.id
_entity.type
_entity.pdbx_description
1 polymer ?
#
loop_
_entity_poly.entity_id
_entity_poly.type
_entity_poly.pdbx_seq_one_letter_code
_entity_poly.pdbx_strand_id
1 'polypeptide(L)' 'MRKFTELVRNEYRNEYTMKKAKDYTEPKVYDAGGDLSKRWYVYYSVRNPETDRLERQPPLGYV' A
#
# COMPACT_ATOMS: atom_id res chain seq x y z
N MET A 1 -26.59 27.60 9.28
CA MET A 1 -25.30 27.20 9.88
C MET A 1 -25.33 25.72 10.20
N ARG A 2 -24.31 24.94 9.81
CA ARG A 2 -24.17 23.54 10.26
C ARG A 2 -23.85 23.56 11.75
N LYS A 3 -24.49 22.67 12.52
CA LYS A 3 -24.24 22.57 13.96
C LYS A 3 -22.88 21.90 14.18
N PHE A 4 -22.09 22.39 15.13
CA PHE A 4 -20.75 21.86 15.44
C PHE A 4 -20.74 20.33 15.64
N THR A 5 -21.77 19.80 16.29
CA THR A 5 -21.97 18.36 16.51
C THR A 5 -22.08 17.55 15.21
N GLU A 6 -22.60 18.14 14.16
CA GLU A 6 -22.80 17.50 12.86
C GLU A 6 -21.47 17.38 12.09
N LEU A 7 -20.58 18.37 12.25
CA LEU A 7 -19.22 18.34 11.72
C LEU A 7 -18.39 17.24 12.40
N VAL A 8 -18.39 17.21 13.73
CA VAL A 8 -17.66 16.18 14.50
C VAL A 8 -18.14 14.77 14.15
N ARG A 9 -19.45 14.58 13.98
CA ARG A 9 -20.04 13.28 13.61
C ARG A 9 -19.65 12.86 12.19
N ASN A 10 -19.54 13.80 11.24
CA ASN A 10 -19.12 13.51 9.87
C ASN A 10 -17.62 13.20 9.78
N GLU A 11 -16.75 13.92 10.49
CA GLU A 11 -15.31 13.60 10.56
C GLU A 11 -15.09 12.20 11.15
N TYR A 12 -15.74 11.91 12.27
CA TYR A 12 -15.70 10.59 12.90
C TYR A 12 -16.21 9.50 11.95
N ARG A 13 -17.29 9.74 11.22
CA ARG A 13 -17.77 8.78 10.23
C ARG A 13 -16.77 8.62 9.09
N ASN A 14 -16.23 9.70 8.54
CA ASN A 14 -15.31 9.65 7.41
C ASN A 14 -14.04 8.89 7.76
N GLU A 15 -13.41 9.12 8.91
CA GLU A 15 -12.18 8.41 9.29
C GLU A 15 -12.37 6.89 9.40
N TYR A 16 -13.51 6.44 9.94
CA TYR A 16 -13.76 5.02 10.18
C TYR A 16 -14.44 4.32 8.99
N THR A 17 -15.06 5.08 8.08
CA THR A 17 -15.72 4.53 6.88
C THR A 17 -14.81 4.59 5.65
N MET A 18 -13.96 5.62 5.53
CA MET A 18 -12.92 5.70 4.52
C MET A 18 -11.70 4.94 5.01
N LYS A 19 -11.62 3.65 4.64
CA LYS A 19 -10.35 2.93 4.77
C LYS A 19 -9.28 3.73 4.04
N LYS A 20 -8.29 4.27 4.77
CA LYS A 20 -7.11 4.86 4.16
C LYS A 20 -6.57 3.91 3.11
N ALA A 21 -6.23 4.44 1.94
CA ALA A 21 -5.58 3.65 0.92
C ALA A 21 -4.33 3.01 1.54
N LYS A 22 -4.10 1.72 1.29
CA LYS A 22 -2.93 1.04 1.86
C LYS A 22 -1.65 1.71 1.35
N ASP A 23 -0.67 1.81 2.23
CA ASP A 23 0.67 2.31 1.90
C ASP A 23 1.52 1.26 1.19
N TYR A 24 1.07 0.01 1.15
CA TYR A 24 1.76 -1.07 0.46
C TYR A 24 0.79 -2.10 -0.10
N THR A 25 1.25 -2.83 -1.10
CA THR A 25 0.58 -4.03 -1.62
C THR A 25 0.99 -5.26 -0.82
N GLU A 26 0.10 -6.23 -0.73
CA GLU A 26 0.49 -7.56 -0.23
C GLU A 26 1.63 -8.14 -1.09
N PRO A 27 2.74 -8.59 -0.47
CA PRO A 27 3.88 -9.13 -1.20
C PRO A 27 3.50 -10.36 -2.02
N LYS A 28 4.02 -10.47 -3.24
CA LYS A 28 3.85 -11.64 -4.11
C LYS A 28 5.20 -12.30 -4.37
N VAL A 29 5.26 -13.62 -4.20
CA VAL A 29 6.47 -14.41 -4.47
C VAL A 29 6.42 -14.94 -5.90
N TYR A 30 7.52 -14.75 -6.62
CA TYR A 30 7.83 -15.51 -7.83
C TYR A 30 8.92 -16.52 -7.48
N ASP A 31 8.57 -17.79 -7.54
CA ASP A 31 9.38 -18.93 -7.12
C ASP A 31 9.93 -19.76 -8.30
N ALA A 32 9.78 -19.25 -9.53
CA ALA A 32 10.13 -19.96 -10.76
C ALA A 32 9.58 -21.40 -10.84
N GLY A 33 8.41 -21.67 -10.22
CA GLY A 33 7.81 -23.00 -10.18
C GLY A 33 8.55 -23.97 -9.24
N GLY A 34 9.23 -23.45 -8.22
CA GLY A 34 10.01 -24.24 -7.26
C GLY A 34 11.46 -24.52 -7.71
N ASP A 35 11.88 -24.00 -8.86
CA ASP A 35 13.23 -24.22 -9.39
C ASP A 35 14.27 -23.36 -8.64
N LEU A 36 15.03 -24.00 -7.75
CA LEU A 36 16.07 -23.37 -6.94
C LEU A 36 17.31 -22.94 -7.72
N SER A 37 17.47 -23.38 -8.97
CA SER A 37 18.57 -22.93 -9.85
C SER A 37 18.32 -21.52 -10.40
N LYS A 38 17.07 -21.04 -10.32
CA LYS A 38 16.65 -19.72 -10.81
C LYS A 38 16.51 -18.74 -9.65
N ARG A 39 16.64 -17.45 -9.97
CA ARG A 39 16.43 -16.38 -8.98
C ARG A 39 14.95 -16.22 -8.67
N TRP A 40 14.64 -16.22 -7.38
CA TRP A 40 13.31 -15.93 -6.87
C TRP A 40 13.19 -14.44 -6.55
N TYR A 41 11.98 -13.90 -6.65
CA TYR A 41 11.73 -12.49 -6.40
C TYR A 41 10.52 -12.31 -5.49
N VAL A 42 10.57 -11.31 -4.63
CA VAL A 42 9.40 -10.81 -3.91
C VAL A 42 9.03 -9.46 -4.51
N TYR A 43 7.82 -9.37 -5.04
CA TYR A 43 7.27 -8.14 -5.59
C TYR A 43 6.35 -7.48 -4.57
N TYR A 44 6.63 -6.21 -4.29
CA TYR A 44 5.76 -5.34 -3.51
C TYR A 44 5.88 -3.92 -4.04
N SER A 45 4.82 -3.14 -3.84
CA SER A 45 4.82 -1.71 -4.13
C SER A 45 4.58 -0.95 -2.83
N VAL A 46 5.24 0.20 -2.71
CA VAL A 46 5.10 1.13 -1.59
C VAL A 46 4.56 2.45 -2.14
N ARG A 47 3.71 3.10 -1.36
CA ARG A 47 3.12 4.39 -1.71
C ARG A 47 4.19 5.47 -1.65
N ASN A 48 4.43 6.10 -2.78
CA ASN A 48 5.31 7.26 -2.85
C ASN A 48 4.61 8.46 -2.18
N PRO A 49 5.23 9.10 -1.17
CA PRO A 49 4.61 10.20 -0.43
C PRO A 49 4.43 11.47 -1.27
N GLU A 50 5.19 11.64 -2.35
CA GLU A 50 5.13 12.79 -3.24
C GLU A 50 4.05 12.63 -4.32
N THR A 51 3.90 11.43 -4.87
CA THR A 51 2.98 11.16 -6.00
C THR A 51 1.68 10.51 -5.59
N ASP A 52 1.57 10.02 -4.36
CA ASP A 52 0.47 9.22 -3.81
C ASP A 52 0.14 7.95 -4.64
N ARG A 53 1.13 7.44 -5.39
CA ARG A 53 1.01 6.22 -6.20
C ARG A 53 1.79 5.07 -5.59
N LEU A 54 1.30 3.85 -5.77
CA LEU A 54 2.03 2.63 -5.39
C LEU A 54 3.11 2.34 -6.43
N GLU A 55 4.37 2.40 -6.02
CA GLU A 55 5.54 2.22 -6.88
C GLU A 55 6.28 0.93 -6.53
N ARG A 56 6.57 0.11 -7.55
CA ARG A 56 7.25 -1.17 -7.38
C ARG A 56 8.69 -0.94 -6.97
N GLN A 57 9.08 -1.55 -5.84
CA GLN A 57 10.45 -1.43 -5.35
C GLN A 57 11.39 -2.38 -6.13
N PRO A 58 12.61 -1.94 -6.45
CA PRO A 58 13.60 -2.81 -7.07
C PRO A 58 13.99 -3.95 -6.09
N PRO A 59 14.44 -5.10 -6.60
CA PRO A 59 14.97 -6.14 -5.73
C PRO A 59 16.17 -5.62 -4.93
N LEU A 60 16.25 -5.95 -3.64
CA LEU A 60 17.26 -5.46 -2.68
C LEU A 60 18.73 -5.78 -3.04
N GLY A 61 18.99 -6.51 -4.13
CA GLY A 61 20.33 -7.00 -4.53
C GLY A 61 20.97 -6.27 -5.71
N TYR A 62 20.44 -5.10 -6.12
CA TYR A 62 21.05 -4.26 -7.14
C TYR A 62 21.58 -2.97 -6.47
N VAL A 63 22.80 -3.03 -5.94
CA VAL A 63 23.58 -1.85 -5.50
C VAL A 63 24.91 -1.86 -6.23
#